data_AF-A0A7K0M1B9-F1
#
_entry.id   AF-A0A7K0M1B9-F1
#
_cell.length_a   1.000
_cell.length_b   1.000
_cell.length_c   1.000
_cell.angle_alpha   90.00
_cell.angle_beta   90.00
_cell.angle_gamma   90.00
#
_symmetry.space_group_name_H-M   'P 1'
#
loop_
_entity.id
_entity.type
_entity.pdbx_description
1 polymer ?
#
loop_
_entity_poly.entity_id
_entity_poly.type
_entity_poly.pdbx_seq_one_letter_code
_entity_poly.pdbx_strand_id
1 'polypeptide(L)'
;MLDHVFTDAIGALRDAMENALLERQAFEERFHTDVLLGDLTWETSYGVPGEGLPPRVRADLTLEWPTWSQTAYRSWYIEEELPEAPTIDIEVVLRIQRLTEAPNPRRVLDVLPTESPMIGSERLTRSGPTVEAVSNEDLTETEHA
;
A
#
# COMPACT_ATOMS: atom_id res chain seq x y z
N MET A 1 1.48 7.83 24.86
CA MET A 1 0.27 7.16 24.35
C MET A 1 -0.14 7.80 23.02
N LEU A 2 0.83 8.00 22.12
CA LEU A 2 0.65 8.63 20.79
C LEU A 2 0.67 7.58 19.67
N ASP A 3 1.19 6.40 19.97
CA ASP A 3 1.52 5.37 18.98
C ASP A 3 0.34 4.49 18.58
N HIS A 4 -0.80 4.54 19.29
CA HIS A 4 -1.89 3.58 19.07
C HIS A 4 -2.64 3.83 17.75
N VAL A 5 -3.06 5.05 17.41
CA VAL A 5 -3.91 5.26 16.20
C VAL A 5 -3.23 4.76 14.91
N PHE A 6 -1.96 5.11 14.69
CA PHE A 6 -1.24 4.68 13.50
C PHE A 6 -0.92 3.18 13.54
N THR A 7 -0.53 2.64 14.70
CA THR A 7 -0.29 1.19 14.82
C THR A 7 -1.57 0.36 14.75
N ASP A 8 -2.71 0.90 15.17
CA ASP A 8 -4.05 0.32 15.03
C ASP A 8 -4.48 0.31 13.56
N ALA A 9 -4.21 1.39 12.81
CA ALA A 9 -4.43 1.43 11.37
C ALA A 9 -3.57 0.38 10.63
N ILE A 10 -2.29 0.26 11.01
CA ILE A 10 -1.41 -0.81 10.51
C ILE A 10 -1.98 -2.19 10.85
N GLY A 11 -2.43 -2.39 12.10
CA GLY A 11 -3.06 -3.64 12.56
C GLY A 11 -4.29 -4.01 11.75
N ALA A 12 -5.22 -3.06 11.57
CA ALA A 12 -6.44 -3.25 10.81
C ALA A 12 -6.16 -3.62 9.34
N LEU A 13 -5.15 -3.00 8.72
CA LEU A 13 -4.77 -3.35 7.36
C LEU A 13 -4.14 -4.74 7.27
N ARG A 14 -3.28 -5.11 8.23
CA ARG A 14 -2.73 -6.47 8.31
C ARG A 14 -3.84 -7.51 8.43
N ASP A 15 -4.78 -7.29 9.35
CA ASP A 15 -5.92 -8.19 9.55
C ASP A 15 -6.74 -8.32 8.25
N ALA A 16 -6.96 -7.22 7.52
CA ALA A 16 -7.68 -7.26 6.25
C ALA A 16 -6.96 -8.11 5.19
N MET A 17 -5.63 -8.02 5.09
CA MET A 17 -4.85 -8.80 4.14
C MET A 17 -4.76 -10.28 4.53
N GLU A 18 -4.61 -10.58 5.81
CA GLU A 18 -4.61 -11.95 6.33
C GLU A 18 -5.98 -12.62 6.16
N ASN A 19 -7.09 -11.88 6.40
CA ASN A 19 -8.44 -12.36 6.13
C ASN A 19 -8.71 -12.59 4.63
N ALA A 20 -7.98 -11.88 3.75
CA ALA A 20 -7.99 -12.12 2.32
C ALA A 20 -7.12 -13.32 1.89
N LEU A 21 -6.58 -14.08 2.85
CA LEU A 21 -5.72 -15.26 2.63
C LEU A 21 -4.41 -14.92 1.90
N LEU A 22 -3.92 -13.69 2.03
CA LEU A 22 -2.63 -13.30 1.49
C LEU A 22 -1.50 -13.58 2.50
N GLU A 23 -0.35 -13.99 1.98
CA GLU A 23 0.85 -14.22 2.77
C GLU A 23 1.74 -12.97 2.78
N ARG A 24 2.00 -12.45 3.98
CA ARG A 24 2.97 -11.36 4.15
C ARG A 24 4.36 -11.82 3.71
N GLN A 25 5.01 -11.02 2.89
CA GLN A 25 6.35 -11.32 2.38
C GLN A 25 7.39 -11.02 3.46
N ALA A 26 8.24 -12.01 3.74
CA ALA A 26 9.23 -11.90 4.81
C ALA A 26 10.30 -10.83 4.50
N PHE A 27 10.72 -10.08 5.52
CA PHE A 27 11.79 -9.06 5.48
C PHE A 27 11.51 -7.78 4.66
N GLU A 28 10.28 -7.58 4.20
CA GLU A 28 9.90 -6.40 3.43
C GLU A 28 9.18 -5.33 4.25
N GLU A 29 8.85 -5.63 5.50
CA GLU A 29 8.22 -4.67 6.39
C GLU A 29 9.22 -3.62 6.87
N ARG A 30 8.87 -2.35 6.68
CA ARG A 30 9.65 -1.20 7.12
C ARG A 30 8.77 -0.26 7.89
N PHE A 31 9.28 0.23 9.00
CA PHE A 31 8.71 1.33 9.75
C PHE A 31 9.81 2.35 9.95
N HIS A 32 9.63 3.57 9.46
CA HIS A 32 10.64 4.61 9.59
C HIS A 32 10.00 5.98 9.82
N THR A 33 10.81 6.87 10.38
CA THR A 33 10.49 8.28 10.55
C THR A 33 11.40 9.08 9.63
N ASP A 34 10.84 9.98 8.82
CA ASP A 34 11.63 10.95 8.10
C ASP A 34 12.25 11.94 9.10
N VAL A 35 13.58 12.04 9.11
CA VAL A 35 14.30 12.89 10.08
C VAL A 35 14.12 14.39 9.80
N LEU A 36 13.88 14.78 8.56
CA LEU A 36 13.73 16.17 8.15
C LEU A 36 12.27 16.64 8.21
N LEU A 37 11.35 15.81 7.73
CA LEU A 37 9.94 16.13 7.62
C LEU A 37 9.14 15.66 8.86
N GLY A 38 9.62 14.65 9.58
CA GLY A 38 8.97 14.06 10.75
C GLY A 38 7.88 13.05 10.43
N ASP A 39 7.62 12.80 9.13
CA ASP A 39 6.55 11.90 8.69
C ASP A 39 6.85 10.46 9.13
N LEU A 40 5.80 9.74 9.54
CA LEU A 40 5.90 8.33 9.86
C LEU A 40 5.42 7.51 8.67
N THR A 41 6.25 6.60 8.19
CA THR A 41 5.91 5.73 7.08
C THR A 41 6.02 4.28 7.52
N TRP A 42 5.01 3.49 7.16
CA TRP A 42 5.02 2.05 7.26
C TRP A 42 4.79 1.45 5.88
N GLU A 43 5.62 0.47 5.52
CA GLU A 43 5.56 -0.22 4.25
C GLU A 43 5.57 -1.72 4.48
N THR A 44 4.82 -2.47 3.69
CA THR A 44 4.92 -3.92 3.64
C THR A 44 4.40 -4.46 2.31
N SER A 45 4.55 -5.77 2.12
CA SER A 45 4.05 -6.44 0.94
C SER A 45 3.41 -7.77 1.27
N TYR A 46 2.35 -8.09 0.52
CA TYR A 46 1.60 -9.34 0.60
C TYR A 46 1.61 -10.02 -0.76
N GLY A 47 1.64 -11.35 -0.78
CA GLY A 47 1.61 -12.16 -1.99
C GLY A 47 0.62 -13.30 -1.88
N VAL A 48 0.32 -13.94 -3.00
CA VAL A 48 -0.53 -15.13 -3.00
C VAL A 48 0.25 -16.32 -2.41
N PRO A 49 -0.36 -17.13 -1.53
CA PRO A 49 0.28 -18.28 -0.93
C PRO A 49 0.92 -19.23 -1.95
N GLY A 50 2.18 -19.62 -1.69
CA GLY A 50 2.90 -20.60 -2.51
C GLY A 50 3.49 -20.07 -3.83
N GLU A 51 3.45 -18.76 -4.10
CA GLU A 51 3.95 -18.17 -5.34
C GLU A 51 5.48 -17.96 -5.43
N GLY A 52 6.28 -18.68 -4.64
CA GLY A 52 7.74 -18.55 -4.66
C GLY A 52 8.23 -17.13 -4.29
N LEU A 53 9.53 -16.88 -4.50
CA LEU A 53 10.16 -15.61 -4.17
C LEU A 53 10.95 -15.07 -5.39
N PRO A 54 10.59 -13.91 -5.95
CA PRO A 54 9.43 -13.07 -5.60
C PRO A 54 8.10 -13.67 -6.09
N PRO A 55 6.96 -13.35 -5.44
CA PRO A 55 5.62 -13.81 -5.85
C PRO A 55 5.22 -13.25 -7.22
N ARG A 56 4.32 -13.92 -7.96
CA ARG A 56 3.87 -13.45 -9.28
C ARG A 56 2.85 -12.33 -9.14
N VAL A 57 1.97 -12.42 -8.15
CA VAL A 57 0.98 -11.42 -7.78
C VAL A 57 1.33 -10.91 -6.39
N ARG A 58 1.53 -9.60 -6.29
CA ARG A 58 1.95 -8.92 -5.06
C ARG A 58 1.16 -7.65 -4.85
N ALA A 59 0.79 -7.37 -3.61
CA ALA A 59 0.26 -6.11 -3.17
C ALA A 59 1.30 -5.41 -2.28
N ASP A 60 1.79 -4.25 -2.72
CA ASP A 60 2.62 -3.36 -1.92
C ASP A 60 1.73 -2.33 -1.22
N LEU A 61 1.97 -2.13 0.07
CA LEU A 61 1.15 -1.30 0.93
C LEU A 61 2.03 -0.24 1.58
N THR A 62 1.55 1.00 1.53
CA THR A 62 2.20 2.14 2.19
C THR A 62 1.17 2.85 3.04
N LEU A 63 1.51 3.10 4.30
CA LEU A 63 0.79 3.99 5.20
C LEU A 63 1.71 5.14 5.55
N GLU A 64 1.21 6.35 5.41
CA GLU A 64 1.93 7.56 5.79
C GLU A 64 1.09 8.36 6.80
N TRP A 65 1.74 8.78 7.88
CA TRP A 65 1.15 9.71 8.83
C TRP A 65 1.97 11.00 8.84
N PRO A 66 1.51 12.01 8.07
CA PRO A 66 2.24 13.26 7.93
C PRO A 66 2.39 14.01 9.25
N THR A 67 3.46 14.77 9.40
CA THR A 67 3.76 15.56 10.62
C THR A 67 2.64 16.54 10.97
N TRP A 68 1.97 17.12 9.97
CA TRP A 68 0.83 18.01 10.21
C TRP A 68 -0.34 17.24 10.85
N SER A 69 -0.63 16.03 10.40
CA SER A 69 -1.68 15.16 10.92
C SER A 69 -1.33 14.66 12.33
N GLN A 70 -0.06 14.32 12.57
CA GLN A 70 0.45 14.02 13.91
C GLN A 70 0.26 15.20 14.87
N THR A 71 0.51 16.43 14.40
CA THR A 71 0.34 17.66 15.19
C THR A 71 -1.13 17.96 15.45
N ALA A 72 -1.99 17.84 14.44
CA ALA A 72 -3.43 18.03 14.54
C ALA A 72 -4.05 17.06 15.56
N TYR A 73 -3.66 15.79 15.50
CA TYR A 73 -4.10 14.78 16.46
C TYR A 73 -3.69 15.13 17.90
N ARG A 74 -2.46 15.63 18.10
CA ARG A 74 -1.98 16.05 19.43
C ARG A 74 -2.72 17.26 19.98
N SER A 75 -2.95 18.28 19.14
CA SER A 75 -3.72 19.47 19.55
C SER A 75 -5.13 19.06 19.95
N TRP A 76 -5.82 18.25 19.14
CA TRP A 76 -7.13 17.73 19.51
C TRP A 76 -7.14 16.93 20.81
N TYR A 77 -6.15 16.05 21.02
CA TYR A 77 -6.10 15.24 22.25
C TYR A 77 -5.89 16.07 23.53
N ILE A 78 -5.22 17.22 23.43
CA ILE A 78 -4.88 18.08 24.58
C ILE A 78 -5.90 19.20 24.77
N GLU A 79 -6.28 19.86 23.67
CA GLU A 79 -7.02 21.12 23.65
C GLU A 79 -8.46 20.94 23.18
N GLU A 80 -8.85 19.75 22.71
CA GLU A 80 -10.17 19.40 22.14
C GLU A 80 -10.59 20.25 20.92
N GLU A 81 -9.67 21.05 20.36
CA GLU A 81 -9.88 21.79 19.12
C GLU A 81 -9.42 20.98 17.91
N LEU A 82 -10.27 20.88 16.88
CA LEU A 82 -9.99 20.12 15.65
C LEU A 82 -10.36 20.98 14.43
N PRO A 83 -9.55 22.00 14.10
CA PRO A 83 -9.81 22.85 12.94
C PRO A 83 -9.70 22.08 11.62
N GLU A 84 -8.82 21.09 11.56
CA GLU A 84 -8.62 20.17 10.45
C GLU A 84 -8.47 18.75 10.98
N ALA A 85 -9.15 17.78 10.36
CA ALA A 85 -9.10 16.39 10.79
C ALA A 85 -7.76 15.74 10.41
N PRO A 86 -7.08 15.04 11.34
CA PRO A 86 -5.87 14.31 11.01
C PRO A 86 -6.19 13.18 10.02
N THR A 87 -5.35 13.02 8.99
CA THR A 87 -5.45 11.94 8.01
C THR A 87 -4.28 10.96 8.12
N ILE A 88 -4.51 9.74 7.64
CA ILE A 88 -3.48 8.74 7.36
C ILE A 88 -3.62 8.43 5.87
N ASP A 89 -2.56 8.59 5.11
CA ASP A 89 -2.56 8.31 3.69
C ASP A 89 -2.28 6.82 3.48
N ILE A 90 -3.08 6.19 2.61
CA ILE A 90 -3.02 4.75 2.33
C ILE A 90 -2.82 4.57 0.84
N GLU A 91 -1.74 3.89 0.47
CA GLU A 91 -1.49 3.45 -0.90
C GLU A 91 -1.46 1.92 -0.99
N VAL A 92 -2.10 1.40 -2.04
CA VAL A 92 -2.12 -0.03 -2.36
C VAL A 92 -1.73 -0.19 -3.83
N VAL A 93 -0.58 -0.81 -4.08
CA VAL A 93 -0.07 -1.08 -5.42
C VAL A 93 -0.17 -2.57 -5.71
N LEU A 94 -1.01 -2.95 -6.67
CA LEU A 94 -1.07 -4.32 -7.19
C LEU A 94 -0.05 -4.49 -8.32
N ARG A 95 0.89 -5.41 -8.15
CA ARG A 95 1.89 -5.80 -9.15
C ARG A 95 1.63 -7.23 -9.61
N ILE A 96 1.59 -7.44 -10.93
CA ILE A 96 1.47 -8.75 -11.57
C ILE A 96 2.67 -8.91 -12.51
N GLN A 97 3.60 -9.79 -12.17
CA GLN A 97 4.91 -9.86 -12.82
C GLN A 97 5.23 -11.25 -13.39
N ARG A 98 6.35 -11.33 -14.11
CA ARG A 98 6.83 -12.55 -14.78
C ARG A 98 5.82 -13.09 -15.79
N LEU A 99 5.18 -12.16 -16.50
CA LEU A 99 4.27 -12.46 -17.58
C LEU A 99 5.07 -12.82 -18.84
N THR A 100 4.64 -13.87 -19.53
CA THR A 100 5.29 -14.38 -20.74
C THR A 100 4.97 -13.55 -21.99
N GLU A 101 3.94 -12.72 -21.92
CA GLU A 101 3.47 -11.87 -23.01
C GLU A 101 3.08 -10.50 -22.46
N ALA A 102 3.11 -9.48 -23.31
CA ALA A 102 2.69 -8.14 -22.94
C ALA A 102 1.23 -8.16 -22.41
N PRO A 103 0.97 -7.63 -21.20
CA PRO A 103 -0.37 -7.67 -20.62
C PRO A 103 -1.32 -6.77 -21.40
N ASN A 104 -2.60 -7.15 -21.42
CA ASN A 104 -3.69 -6.22 -21.74
C ASN A 104 -4.23 -5.63 -20.43
N PRO A 105 -3.94 -4.35 -20.09
CA PRO A 105 -4.30 -3.77 -18.80
C PRO A 105 -5.81 -3.73 -18.54
N ARG A 106 -6.63 -3.71 -19.61
CA ARG A 106 -8.09 -3.73 -19.47
C ARG A 106 -8.59 -4.95 -18.70
N ARG A 107 -7.93 -6.11 -18.84
CA ARG A 107 -8.31 -7.33 -18.11
C ARG A 107 -8.27 -7.14 -16.60
N VAL A 108 -7.33 -6.33 -16.11
CA VAL A 108 -7.19 -6.01 -14.67
C VAL A 108 -8.16 -4.88 -14.28
N LEU A 109 -8.26 -3.84 -15.11
CA LEU A 109 -9.16 -2.71 -14.83
C LEU A 109 -10.65 -3.10 -14.86
N ASP A 110 -11.04 -4.10 -15.64
CA ASP A 110 -12.43 -4.54 -15.74
C ASP A 110 -12.91 -5.27 -14.46
N VAL A 111 -11.98 -5.79 -13.64
CA VAL A 111 -12.30 -6.51 -12.40
C VAL A 111 -12.05 -5.71 -11.13
N LEU A 112 -11.34 -4.59 -11.21
CA LEU A 112 -11.09 -3.70 -10.07
C LEU A 112 -12.10 -2.54 -10.06
N PRO A 113 -12.76 -2.24 -8.94
CA PRO A 113 -13.64 -1.08 -8.86
C PRO A 113 -12.85 0.24 -8.98
N THR A 114 -13.52 1.30 -9.45
CA THR A 114 -12.90 2.64 -9.54
C THR A 114 -12.66 3.26 -8.16
N GLU A 115 -13.53 2.94 -7.20
CA GLU A 115 -13.45 3.42 -5.81
C GLU A 115 -13.60 2.24 -4.84
N SER A 116 -12.92 2.31 -3.70
CA SER A 116 -13.10 1.34 -2.62
C SER A 116 -14.43 1.53 -1.88
N PRO A 117 -14.85 0.56 -1.04
CA PRO A 117 -15.76 0.84 0.08
C PRO A 117 -15.24 1.99 0.95
N MET A 118 -16.11 2.56 1.78
CA MET A 118 -15.74 3.64 2.72
C MET A 118 -14.67 3.15 3.70
N ILE A 119 -13.62 3.94 3.90
CA ILE A 119 -12.60 3.78 4.94
C ILE A 119 -12.67 5.06 5.79
N GLY A 120 -13.32 4.97 6.95
CA GLY A 120 -13.70 6.17 7.70
C GLY A 120 -14.67 7.04 6.89
N SER A 121 -14.27 8.29 6.59
CA SER A 121 -15.02 9.22 5.76
C SER A 121 -14.56 9.27 4.29
N GLU A 122 -13.51 8.54 3.93
CA GLU A 122 -12.86 8.63 2.61
C GLU A 122 -12.95 7.32 1.82
N ARG A 123 -12.53 7.36 0.54
CA ARG A 123 -12.41 6.19 -0.34
C ARG A 123 -11.06 6.20 -1.04
N LEU A 124 -10.50 5.03 -1.27
CA LEU A 124 -9.37 4.87 -2.19
C LEU A 124 -9.87 5.04 -3.62
N THR A 125 -9.10 5.78 -4.41
CA THR A 125 -9.38 5.99 -5.83
C THR A 125 -8.35 5.21 -6.65
N ARG A 126 -8.82 4.42 -7.61
CA ARG A 126 -7.95 3.64 -8.49
C ARG A 126 -7.24 4.54 -9.50
N SER A 127 -5.90 4.47 -9.53
CA SER A 127 -5.06 5.11 -10.54
C SER A 127 -5.00 4.30 -11.85
N GLY A 128 -4.37 4.87 -12.88
CA GLY A 128 -4.12 4.16 -14.14
C GLY A 128 -3.05 3.06 -13.97
N PRO A 129 -3.09 1.97 -14.76
CA PRO A 129 -2.09 0.92 -14.69
C PRO A 129 -0.81 1.34 -15.40
N THR A 130 0.33 0.89 -14.88
CA THR A 130 1.64 0.95 -15.54
C THR A 130 1.96 -0.41 -16.15
N VAL A 131 2.60 -0.44 -17.32
CA VAL A 131 3.13 -1.67 -17.93
C VAL A 131 4.64 -1.52 -18.10
N GLU A 132 5.38 -2.45 -17.55
CA GLU A 132 6.84 -2.53 -17.59
C GLU A 132 7.26 -3.75 -18.42
N ALA A 133 8.37 -3.63 -19.16
CA ALA A 133 8.95 -4.73 -19.91
C ALA A 133 10.48 -4.71 -19.74
N VAL A 134 11.06 -5.85 -19.40
CA VAL A 134 12.49 -6.02 -19.19
C VAL A 134 12.98 -7.12 -20.11
N SER A 135 13.89 -6.79 -21.01
CA SER A 135 14.52 -7.74 -21.92
C SER A 135 15.93 -8.11 -21.45
N ASN A 136 16.36 -9.34 -21.74
CA ASN A 136 17.76 -9.71 -21.59
C ASN A 136 18.66 -8.98 -22.61
N GLU A 137 19.98 -9.02 -22.41
CA GLU A 137 20.94 -8.30 -23.28
C GLU A 137 20.83 -8.70 -24.76
N ASP A 138 20.52 -9.97 -25.03
CA ASP A 138 20.40 -10.52 -26.38
C ASP A 138 19.02 -10.27 -27.02
N LEU A 139 18.07 -9.64 -26.30
CA LEU A 139 16.70 -9.35 -26.72
C LEU A 139 15.89 -10.59 -27.15
N THR A 140 16.25 -11.76 -26.63
CA THR A 140 15.61 -13.05 -26.93
C THR A 140 14.54 -13.41 -25.93
N GLU A 141 14.65 -12.90 -24.70
CA GLU A 141 13.69 -13.11 -23.61
C GLU A 141 13.24 -11.74 -23.10
N THR A 142 11.92 -11.58 -22.92
CA THR A 142 11.32 -10.37 -22.35
C THR A 142 10.30 -10.78 -21.32
N GLU A 143 10.47 -10.28 -20.10
CA GLU A 143 9.48 -10.41 -19.02
C GLU A 143 8.67 -9.11 -18.93
N HIS A 144 7.37 -9.25 -18.66
CA HIS A 144 6.48 -8.10 -18.45
C HIS A 144 5.94 -8.04 -17.01
N ALA A 145 5.67 -6.82 -16.54
CA ALA A 145 5.05 -6.51 -15.25
C ALA A 145 4.05 -5.35 -15.35
#